data_AF-A0A943D8F3-F1
#
_entry.id   AF-A0A943D8F3-F1
#
_cell.length_a   1.000
_cell.length_b   1.000
_cell.length_c   1.000
_cell.angle_alpha   90.00
_cell.angle_beta   90.00
_cell.angle_gamma   90.00
#
_symmetry.space_group_name_H-M   'P 1'
#
loop_
_entity.id
_entity.type
_entity.pdbx_description
1 polymer ?
#
loop_
_entity_poly.entity_id
_entity_poly.type
_entity_poly.pdbx_seq_one_letter_code
_entity_poly.pdbx_strand_id
1 'polypeptide(L)' 'MSKIEFPRMATISQAAAESGIPAYRIRQLCKAGTVRSVQCGRKTLINLSSLAAWMDGSEPPQQPGIRRVGL' A
#
# COMPACT_ATOMS: atom_id res chain seq x y z
N MET A 1 -3.64 -22.68 -17.50
CA MET A 1 -2.55 -21.93 -16.81
C MET A 1 -3.20 -20.82 -16.02
N SER A 2 -3.16 -20.89 -14.68
CA SER A 2 -3.66 -19.83 -13.82
C SER A 2 -2.80 -18.58 -14.04
N LYS A 3 -3.40 -17.52 -14.58
CA LYS A 3 -2.73 -16.24 -14.83
C LYS A 3 -2.45 -15.59 -13.47
N ILE A 4 -1.19 -15.54 -13.07
CA ILE A 4 -0.79 -14.82 -11.87
C ILE A 4 -0.90 -13.33 -12.18
N GLU A 5 -1.88 -12.65 -11.58
CA GLU A 5 -2.02 -11.21 -11.71
C GLU A 5 -1.13 -10.50 -10.69
N PHE A 6 -0.16 -9.75 -11.20
CA PHE A 6 0.71 -8.95 -10.35
C PHE A 6 -0.03 -7.69 -9.86
N PRO A 7 0.15 -7.31 -8.60
CA PRO A 7 -0.49 -6.11 -8.06
C PRO A 7 0.03 -4.85 -8.74
N ARG A 8 -0.87 -3.90 -8.99
CA ARG A 8 -0.52 -2.58 -9.53
C ARG A 8 0.10 -1.73 -8.43
N MET A 9 1.38 -1.42 -8.60
CA MET A 9 2.16 -0.64 -7.65
C MET A 9 2.30 0.80 -8.13
N ALA A 10 2.03 1.76 -7.25
CA ALA A 10 2.11 3.19 -7.55
C ALA A 10 2.89 3.93 -6.47
N THR A 11 3.58 5.01 -6.86
CA THR A 11 4.19 5.92 -5.88
C THR A 11 3.12 6.64 -5.06
N ILE A 12 3.49 7.18 -3.89
CA ILE A 12 2.58 7.98 -3.06
C ILE A 12 1.93 9.13 -3.85
N SER A 13 2.70 9.82 -4.69
CA SER A 13 2.17 10.93 -5.50
C SER A 13 1.17 10.45 -6.56
N GLN A 14 1.43 9.32 -7.20
CA GLN A 14 0.50 8.72 -8.17
C GLN A 14 -0.76 8.21 -7.48
N ALA A 15 -0.62 7.51 -6.37
CA ALA A 15 -1.74 7.02 -5.57
C ALA A 15 -2.62 8.18 -5.08
N ALA A 16 -2.02 9.32 -4.69
CA ALA A 16 -2.76 10.52 -4.31
C ALA A 16 -3.56 11.11 -5.48
N ALA A 17 -2.96 11.17 -6.67
CA ALA A 17 -3.64 11.64 -7.87
C ALA A 17 -4.79 10.72 -8.31
N GLU A 18 -4.62 9.40 -8.21
CA GLU A 18 -5.64 8.41 -8.61
C GLU A 18 -6.78 8.27 -7.59
N SER A 19 -6.48 8.28 -6.29
CA SER A 19 -7.48 8.09 -5.22
C SER A 19 -8.15 9.39 -4.76
N GLY A 20 -7.59 10.55 -5.10
CA GLY A 20 -8.02 11.85 -4.55
C GLY A 20 -7.64 12.05 -3.08
N ILE A 21 -6.95 11.10 -2.45
CA ILE A 21 -6.52 11.18 -1.05
C ILE A 21 -5.24 12.02 -0.96
N PRO A 22 -5.12 12.95 0.01
CA PRO A 22 -3.89 13.69 0.23
C PRO A 22 -2.67 12.77 0.46
N ALA A 23 -1.55 13.06 -0.22
CA ALA A 23 -0.32 12.26 -0.13
C ALA A 23 0.20 12.09 1.32
N TYR A 24 -0.06 13.06 2.19
CA TYR A 24 0.25 12.96 3.62
C TYR A 24 -0.55 11.85 4.32
N ARG A 25 -1.85 11.74 4.02
CA ARG A 25 -2.71 10.71 4.61
C ARG A 25 -2.30 9.33 4.15
N ILE A 26 -1.98 9.18 2.86
CA ILE A 26 -1.45 7.92 2.32
C ILE A 26 -0.15 7.52 3.03
N ARG A 27 0.77 8.47 3.28
CA ARG A 27 1.98 8.20 4.09
C ARG A 27 1.66 7.71 5.49
N GLN A 28 0.66 8.29 6.16
CA GLN A 28 0.22 7.81 7.48
C GLN A 28 -0.31 6.38 7.41
N LEU A 29 -1.12 6.04 6.40
CA LEU A 29 -1.64 4.69 6.18
C LEU A 29 -0.53 3.67 5.94
N CYS A 30 0.49 4.04 5.16
CA CYS A 30 1.67 3.19 4.97
C CYS A 30 2.46 2.97 6.27
N LYS A 31 2.62 4.01 7.09
CA LYS A 31 3.30 3.91 8.40
C LYS A 31 2.52 3.07 9.40
N ALA A 32 1.19 3.19 9.40
CA ALA A 32 0.31 2.38 10.24
C ALA A 32 0.30 0.91 9.80
N GLY A 33 0.63 0.62 8.54
CA GLY A 33 0.56 -0.74 7.99
C GLY A 33 -0.83 -1.15 7.53
N THR A 34 -1.78 -0.21 7.49
CA THR A 34 -3.15 -0.42 7.00
C THR A 34 -3.17 -0.71 5.50
N VAL A 35 -2.33 0.01 4.72
CA VAL A 35 -2.21 -0.19 3.28
C VAL A 35 -0.89 -0.89 2.96
N ARG A 36 -0.97 -1.99 2.21
CA ARG A 36 0.21 -2.74 1.78
C ARG A 36 1.14 -1.85 0.95
N SER A 37 2.36 -1.73 1.42
CA SER A 37 3.40 -0.94 0.76
C SER A 37 4.77 -1.60 0.89
N VAL A 38 5.66 -1.27 -0.04
CA VAL A 38 7.05 -1.73 -0.07
C VAL A 38 7.99 -0.56 -0.24
N GLN A 39 9.14 -0.60 0.43
CA GLN A 39 10.18 0.40 0.24
C GLN A 39 11.03 0.04 -0.97
N CYS A 40 11.06 0.92 -1.97
CA CYS A 40 11.87 0.79 -3.18
C CYS A 40 12.90 1.93 -3.19
N GLY A 41 14.01 1.72 -2.48
CA GLY A 41 15.04 2.74 -2.26
C GLY A 41 14.48 3.98 -1.55
N ARG A 42 14.54 5.13 -2.22
CA ARG A 42 14.03 6.41 -1.67
C ARG A 42 12.52 6.59 -1.81
N LYS A 43 11.84 5.71 -2.56
CA LYS A 43 10.40 5.79 -2.83
C LYS A 43 9.65 4.67 -2.10
N THR A 44 8.37 4.93 -1.80
CA THR A 44 7.45 3.91 -1.27
C THR A 44 6.46 3.52 -2.35
N LEU A 45 6.52 2.23 -2.69
CA LEU A 45 5.60 1.42 -3.50
C LEU A 45 4.26 1.18 -2.79
N ILE A 46 3.13 1.68 -3.26
CA ILE A 46 1.81 1.35 -2.68
C ILE A 46 1.08 0.40 -3.60
N ASN A 47 0.49 -0.64 -3.01
CA ASN A 47 -0.46 -1.48 -3.73
C ASN A 47 -1.81 -0.76 -3.83
N LEU A 48 -2.20 -0.40 -5.07
CA LEU A 48 -3.45 0.32 -5.32
C LEU A 48 -4.70 -0.50 -4.99
N SER A 49 -4.69 -1.83 -5.16
CA SER A 49 -5.86 -2.63 -4.81
C SER A 49 -6.08 -2.69 -3.30
N SER A 50 -5.00 -2.67 -2.51
CA SER A 50 -5.10 -2.54 -1.04
C SER A 50 -5.60 -1.16 -0.62
N LEU A 51 -5.23 -0.11 -1.35
CA LEU A 51 -5.75 1.25 -1.10
C LEU A 51 -7.24 1.35 -1.44
N ALA A 52 -7.68 0.77 -2.55
CA ALA A 52 -9.09 0.71 -2.92
C ALA A 52 -9.91 -0.07 -1.88
N ALA A 53 -9.45 -1.26 -1.49
CA ALA A 53 -10.10 -2.06 -0.46
C ALA A 53 -10.25 -1.33 0.89
N TRP A 54 -9.28 -0.48 1.24
CA TRP A 54 -9.35 0.40 2.40
C TRP A 54 -10.42 1.49 2.24
N MET A 55 -10.52 2.11 1.06
CA MET A 55 -11.53 3.14 0.77
C MET A 55 -12.95 2.57 0.83
N ASP A 56 -13.14 1.34 0.37
CA ASP A 56 -14.42 0.63 0.37
C ASP A 56 -14.84 0.14 1.77
N GLY A 57 -13.99 0.32 2.80
CA GLY A 57 -14.23 -0.17 4.16
C GLY A 57 -14.04 -1.68 4.33
N SER A 58 -13.67 -2.39 3.25
CA SER A 58 -13.27 -3.79 3.27
C SER A 58 -11.80 -3.94 3.69
N GLU A 59 -11.45 -3.49 4.90
CA GLU A 59 -10.08 -3.62 5.39
C GLU A 59 -9.72 -5.11 5.60
N PRO A 60 -8.73 -5.68 4.88
CA PRO A 60 -8.14 -6.92 5.32
C PRO A 60 -7.41 -6.70 6.67
N PRO A 61 -7.37 -7.71 7.56
CA PRO A 61 -6.78 -7.55 8.89
C PRO A 61 -5.35 -7.05 8.80
N GLN A 62 -5.03 -6.08 9.66
CA GLN A 62 -3.74 -5.42 9.74
C GLN A 62 -2.64 -6.44 9.99
N GLN A 63 -1.92 -6.81 8.93
CA GLN A 63 -0.78 -7.72 9.05
C GLN A 63 0.39 -6.92 9.60
N PRO A 64 1.01 -7.33 10.71
CA PRO A 64 2.19 -6.64 11.23
C PRO A 64 3.24 -6.59 10.12
N GLY A 65 3.57 -5.38 9.68
CA GLY A 65 4.47 -5.13 8.56
C GLY A 65 5.81 -5.85 8.74
N ILE A 66 6.43 -6.20 7.61
CA ILE A 66 7.70 -6.93 7.44
C ILE A 66 8.53 -6.95 8.74
N ARG A 67 8.38 -8.01 9.53
CA ARG A 67 9.31 -8.31 10.62
C ARG A 67 10.66 -8.53 9.93
N ARG A 68 11.60 -7.59 10.08
CA ARG A 68 13.01 -7.95 9.94
C ARG A 68 13.21 -9.09 10.92
N VAL A 69 13.37 -10.31 10.41
CA VAL A 69 13.82 -11.45 11.21
C VAL A 69 15.15 -10.99 11.79
N GLY A 70 15.13 -10.66 13.08
CA GLY A 70 16.36 -10.43 13.83
C GLY A 70 17.17 -11.72 13.77
N LEU A 71 18.46 -11.55 13.50
CA LEU A 71 19.46 -12.60 13.59
C LEU A 71 19.42 -13.28 14.96
#